data_AF-A0A8S4QGN3-F1
#
_entry.id   AF-A0A8S4QGN3-F1
#
_cell.length_a   1.000
_cell.length_b   1.000
_cell.length_c   1.000
_cell.angle_alpha   90.00
_cell.angle_beta   90.00
_cell.angle_gamma   90.00
#
_symmetry.space_group_name_H-M   'P 1'
#
loop_
_entity.id
_entity.type
_entity.pdbx_description
1 polymer ?
#
loop_
_entity_poly.entity_id
_entity_poly.type
_entity_poly.pdbx_seq_one_letter_code
_entity_poly.pdbx_strand_id
1 'polypeptide(L)' 'RILSVNGSAVDATIAAMFCNGLHNQQSMGLGGGFFMTVYIKEEEKAYTVNARDKAPAAASKDMFNGNFDRASK' A
#
# COMPACT_ATOMS: atom_id res chain seq x y z
N ARG A 1 17.41 -1.37 12.15
CA ARG A 1 18.74 -1.76 11.62
C ARG A 1 19.07 -1.12 10.27
N ILE A 2 18.10 -0.98 9.34
CA ILE A 2 18.36 -0.42 8.01
C ILE A 2 19.02 0.97 8.05
N LEU A 3 18.49 1.91 8.84
CA LEU A 3 19.13 3.22 9.03
C LEU A 3 20.54 3.13 9.64
N SER A 4 20.76 2.18 10.56
CA SER A 4 22.05 1.97 11.24
C SER A 4 23.16 1.46 10.31
N VAL A 5 22.79 0.87 9.16
CA VAL A 5 23.73 0.41 8.12
C VAL A 5 23.73 1.34 6.91
N ASN A 6 23.41 2.62 7.12
CA ASN A 6 23.41 3.66 6.09
C ASN A 6 22.37 3.46 4.96
N GLY A 7 21.26 2.77 5.24
CA GLY A 7 20.12 2.72 4.32
C GLY A 7 19.29 4.01 4.38
N SER A 8 18.60 4.33 3.28
CA SER A 8 17.74 5.52 3.22
C SER A 8 16.47 5.37 4.07
N ALA A 9 15.77 6.48 4.31
CA ALA A 9 14.46 6.46 4.97
C ALA A 9 13.42 5.61 4.20
N VAL A 10 13.53 5.57 2.87
CA VAL A 10 12.67 4.75 2.01
C VAL A 10 13.00 3.27 2.18
N ASP A 11 14.29 2.89 2.17
CA ASP A 11 14.71 1.49 2.40
C ASP A 11 14.25 0.98 3.76
N ALA A 12 14.39 1.80 4.81
CA ALA A 12 13.96 1.47 6.15
C ALA A 12 12.44 1.27 6.22
N THR A 13 11.67 2.10 5.52
CA THR A 13 10.22 2.00 5.44
C THR A 13 9.79 0.73 4.71
N ILE A 14 10.41 0.40 3.58
CA ILE A 14 10.11 -0.84 2.82
C ILE A 14 10.36 -2.07 3.70
N ALA A 15 11.51 -2.14 4.39
CA ALA A 15 11.79 -3.24 5.31
C ALA A 15 10.77 -3.32 6.46
N ALA A 16 10.39 -2.18 7.05
CA ALA A 16 9.38 -2.13 8.09
C ALA A 16 8.00 -2.57 7.60
N MET A 17 7.61 -2.23 6.37
CA MET A 17 6.36 -2.68 5.76
C MET A 17 6.32 -4.21 5.61
N PHE A 18 7.43 -4.84 5.22
CA PHE A 18 7.51 -6.31 5.19
C PHE A 18 7.40 -6.93 6.59
N CYS A 19 8.13 -6.40 7.57
CA CYS A 19 8.05 -6.89 8.95
C CYS A 19 6.64 -6.74 9.53
N ASN A 20 6.01 -5.60 9.35
CA ASN A 20 4.65 -5.35 9.83
C ASN A 20 3.62 -6.14 9.04
N GLY A 21 3.86 -6.39 7.75
CA GLY A 21 3.03 -7.29 6.94
C GLY A 21 3.05 -8.73 7.44
N LEU A 22 4.08 -9.14 8.19
CA LEU A 22 4.14 -10.45 8.85
C LEU A 22 3.60 -10.42 10.29
N HIS A 23 3.85 -9.34 11.03
CA HIS A 23 3.48 -9.24 12.45
C HIS A 23 2.03 -8.76 12.66
N ASN A 24 1.54 -7.87 11.80
CA ASN A 24 0.24 -7.22 11.87
C ASN A 24 -0.53 -7.41 10.55
N GLN A 25 -0.62 -8.69 10.12
CA GLN A 25 -1.17 -9.12 8.83
C GLN A 25 -2.58 -8.60 8.56
N GLN A 26 -3.42 -8.52 9.59
CA GLN A 26 -4.80 -8.01 9.47
C GLN A 26 -4.87 -6.51 9.12
N SER A 27 -3.82 -5.74 9.40
CA SER A 27 -3.84 -4.28 9.25
C SER A 27 -3.14 -3.79 7.99
N MET A 28 -2.06 -4.46 7.59
CA MET A 28 -1.30 -4.07 6.40
C MET A 28 -0.60 -5.27 5.78
N GLY A 29 -0.30 -5.19 4.49
CA GLY A 29 0.40 -6.23 3.76
C GLY A 29 0.36 -5.98 2.25
N LEU A 30 0.89 -6.92 1.49
CA LEU A 30 0.98 -6.82 0.02
C LEU A 30 -0.39 -6.89 -0.68
N GLY A 31 -1.40 -7.47 -0.03
CA GLY A 31 -2.74 -7.66 -0.59
C GLY A 31 -3.67 -6.45 -0.48
N GLY A 32 -3.19 -5.32 0.03
CA GLY A 32 -3.94 -4.07 0.10
C GLY A 32 -3.20 -2.93 -0.60
N GLY A 33 -3.51 -1.70 -0.19
CA GLY A 33 -2.91 -0.50 -0.73
C GLY A 33 -2.39 0.46 0.33
N PHE A 34 -1.58 1.44 -0.09
CA PHE A 34 -1.01 2.44 0.79
C PHE A 34 -0.77 3.78 0.07
N PHE A 35 -0.53 4.81 0.87
CA PHE A 35 0.01 6.09 0.43
C PHE A 35 1.33 6.32 1.16
N MET A 36 2.39 6.61 0.41
CA MET A 36 3.70 6.93 0.99
C MET A 36 4.11 8.33 0.55
N THR A 37 4.21 9.26 1.50
CA THR A 37 4.72 10.60 1.24
C THR A 37 6.21 10.65 1.61
N VAL A 38 7.05 11.00 0.64
CA VAL A 38 8.50 11.12 0.80
C VAL A 38 8.90 12.55 0.44
N TYR A 39 9.63 13.20 1.34
CA TYR A 39 10.24 14.49 1.05
C TYR A 39 11.69 14.27 0.58
N ILE A 40 12.00 14.76 -0.62
CA ILE A 40 13.36 14.75 -1.16
C ILE A 40 13.94 16.14 -0.94
N LYS A 41 14.95 16.20 -0.07
CA LYS A 41 15.54 17.47 0.39
C LYS A 41 16.27 18.19 -0.75
N GLU A 42 16.97 17.44 -1.59
CA GLU A 42 17.73 17.96 -2.73
C GLU A 42 16.85 18.72 -3.73
N GLU A 43 15.56 18.36 -3.78
CA GLU A 43 14.58 18.96 -4.67
C GLU A 43 13.63 19.92 -3.96
N GLU A 44 13.72 20.01 -2.63
CA GLU A 44 12.82 20.71 -1.73
C GLU A 44 11.33 20.36 -1.97
N LYS A 45 11.05 19.12 -2.36
CA LYS A 45 9.72 18.67 -2.79
C LYS A 45 9.26 17.41 -2.07
N ALA A 46 7.96 17.35 -1.83
CA ALA A 46 7.29 16.14 -1.38
C ALA A 46 6.67 15.40 -2.57
N TYR A 47 6.87 14.09 -2.58
CA TYR A 47 6.29 13.16 -3.53
C TYR A 47 5.37 12.20 -2.78
N THR A 48 4.23 11.87 -3.37
CA THR A 48 3.32 10.86 -2.83
C THR A 48 3.23 9.69 -3.79
N VAL A 49 3.65 8.52 -3.33
CA VAL A 49 3.37 7.26 -4.01
C VAL A 49 1.94 6.85 -3.64
N ASN A 50 1.05 6.87 -4.62
CA ASN A 50 -0.31 6.37 -4.50
C ASN A 50 -0.37 4.93 -5.01
N ALA A 51 -0.40 3.97 -4.09
CA ALA A 51 -0.56 2.56 -4.36
C ALA A 51 -1.93 2.08 -3.85
N ARG A 52 -2.98 2.86 -4.09
CA ARG A 52 -4.35 2.47 -3.70
C ARG A 52 -4.90 1.40 -4.64
N ASP A 53 -5.59 0.43 -4.05
CA ASP A 53 -6.32 -0.60 -4.77
C ASP A 53 -7.31 -0.02 -5.76
N LYS A 54 -7.46 -0.69 -6.89
CA LYS A 54 -8.41 -0.32 -7.94
C LYS A 54 -9.43 -1.43 -8.11
N ALA A 55 -10.70 -1.04 -8.23
CA ALA A 55 -11.75 -1.98 -8.62
C ALA A 55 -11.38 -2.66 -9.96
N PRO A 56 -11.58 -3.97 -10.10
CA PRO A 56 -11.29 -4.68 -11.33
C PRO A 56 -12.18 -4.17 -12.47
N ALA A 57 -11.76 -4.38 -13.73
CA ALA A 57 -12.48 -3.90 -14.90
C ALA A 57 -13.91 -4.47 -15.03
N ALA A 58 -14.17 -5.65 -14.46
CA ALA A 58 -15.49 -6.29 -14.44
C ALA A 58 -16.41 -5.76 -13.32
N ALA A 59 -15.91 -4.93 -12.40
CA ALA A 59 -16.71 -4.38 -11.33
C ALA A 59 -17.85 -3.51 -11.89
N SER A 60 -19.02 -3.63 -11.27
CA SER A 60 -20.21 -2.83 -11.62
C SER A 60 -20.77 -2.16 -10.37
N LYS A 61 -21.47 -1.04 -10.57
CA LYS A 61 -22.02 -0.23 -9.47
C LYS A 61 -22.91 -1.03 -8.52
N ASP A 62 -23.66 -1.99 -9.06
CA ASP A 62 -24.68 -2.73 -8.30
C ASP A 62 -24.21 -4.15 -7.91
N MET A 63 -22.90 -4.44 -7.96
CA MET A 63 -22.38 -5.80 -7.75
C MET A 63 -22.65 -6.37 -6.36
N PHE A 64 -22.89 -5.53 -5.35
CA PHE A 64 -23.23 -5.94 -3.99
C PHE A 64 -24.72 -5.77 -3.63
N ASN A 65 -25.60 -5.59 -4.63
CA ASN A 65 -27.04 -5.39 -4.41
C ASN A 65 -27.80 -6.72 -4.23
N GLY A 66 -27.42 -7.51 -3.22
CA GLY A 66 -28.13 -8.74 -2.81
C GLY A 66 -28.04 -9.93 -3.77
N ASN A 67 -27.28 -9.83 -4.86
CA ASN A 67 -27.06 -10.93 -5.81
C ASN A 67 -25.63 -11.48 -5.68
N PHE A 68 -25.50 -12.69 -5.14
CA PHE A 68 -24.21 -13.34 -4.91
C PHE A 68 -23.41 -13.59 -6.20
N ASP A 69 -24.08 -13.92 -7.32
CA ASP A 69 -23.43 -14.19 -8.60
C ASP A 69 -22.78 -12.94 -9.22
N ARG A 70 -23.22 -11.75 -8.82
CA ARG A 70 -22.62 -10.48 -9.26
C ARG A 70 -21.48 -10.05 -8.36
N ALA A 71 -21.53 -10.40 -7.08
CA ALA A 71 -20.50 -10.07 -6.09
C ALA A 71 -19.27 -11.01 -6.18
N SER A 72 -19.46 -12.21 -6.71
CA SER A 72 -18.44 -13.27 -6.83
C SER A 72 -17.65 -13.23 -8.15
N LYS A 73 -17.93 -12.25 -9.02
CA LYS A 73 -17.27 -12.03 -10.31
C LYS A 73 -16.44 -10.77 -10.29
#